data_AF-A8PP82-F1
#
_entry.id   AF-A8PP82-F1
#
_cell.length_a   1.000
_cell.length_b   1.000
_cell.length_c   1.000
_cell.angle_alpha   90.00
_cell.angle_beta   90.00
_cell.angle_gamma   90.00
#
_symmetry.space_group_name_H-M   'P 1'
#
loop_
_entity.id
_entity.type
_entity.pdbx_description
1 polymer ?
#
loop_
_entity_poly.entity_id
_entity_poly.type
_entity_poly.pdbx_seq_one_letter_code
_entity_poly.pdbx_strand_id
1 'polypeptide(L)'
;MRTLQKKIQGFLLLFSISVHLFANASPLPHDAPKTLDESQSKAIEFARQAGSIAGVASACGQNLGDFSARVTEAINKLANDAADQTAAALIYQRTRQEAQIAEKKKQIIPCAKVLHDFQNLPIMQSDYKTNVIANLIP
;
A
#
# COMPACT_ATOMS: atom_id res chain seq x y z
N MET A 1 -5.27 -6.85 -58.07
CA MET A 1 -5.91 -6.73 -56.73
C MET A 1 -4.90 -6.17 -55.75
N ARG A 2 -5.13 -4.95 -55.24
CA ARG A 2 -4.32 -4.31 -54.18
C ARG A 2 -5.03 -4.54 -52.86
N THR A 3 -4.34 -5.06 -51.85
CA THR A 3 -4.79 -5.02 -50.45
C THR A 3 -3.86 -4.13 -49.64
N LEU A 4 -4.49 -3.15 -49.00
CA LEU A 4 -3.96 -2.01 -48.28
C LEU A 4 -3.97 -2.35 -46.78
N GLN A 5 -2.84 -2.26 -46.08
CA GLN A 5 -2.81 -2.25 -44.61
C GLN A 5 -1.82 -1.17 -44.11
N LYS A 6 -2.43 -0.02 -43.85
CA LYS A 6 -2.14 1.07 -42.89
C LYS A 6 -0.76 1.13 -42.22
N LYS A 7 0.01 2.14 -42.68
CA LYS A 7 0.95 2.94 -41.87
C LYS A 7 0.23 3.53 -40.64
N ILE A 8 0.81 3.36 -39.46
CA ILE A 8 0.62 4.29 -38.34
C ILE A 8 2.02 4.72 -37.90
N GLN A 9 2.44 5.87 -38.41
CA GLN A 9 3.47 6.73 -37.84
C GLN A 9 2.78 7.70 -36.88
N GLY A 10 3.41 7.98 -35.75
CA GLY A 10 3.01 9.03 -34.79
C GLY A 10 3.24 8.53 -33.36
N PHE A 11 3.85 9.25 -32.43
CA PHE A 11 4.24 10.65 -32.41
C PHE A 11 5.22 10.77 -31.23
N LEU A 12 6.51 10.97 -31.49
CA LEU A 12 7.53 11.23 -30.46
C LEU A 12 7.56 12.75 -30.24
N LEU A 13 6.78 13.23 -29.26
CA LEU A 13 6.84 14.62 -28.84
C LEU A 13 7.85 14.77 -27.70
N LEU A 14 9.01 15.30 -28.09
CA LEU A 14 9.96 16.00 -27.23
C LEU A 14 9.26 17.18 -26.54
N PHE A 15 9.33 17.23 -25.21
CA PHE A 15 9.17 18.47 -24.47
C PHE A 15 10.46 18.79 -23.72
N SER A 16 11.38 19.41 -24.46
CA SER A 16 12.39 20.29 -23.89
C SER A 16 11.79 21.70 -23.84
N ILE A 17 11.55 22.23 -22.64
CA ILE A 17 11.35 23.66 -22.45
C ILE A 17 12.29 24.11 -21.34
N SER A 18 13.36 24.78 -21.76
CA SER A 18 14.18 25.64 -20.93
C SER A 18 13.40 26.92 -20.64
N VAL A 19 13.25 27.30 -19.37
CA VAL A 19 12.85 28.66 -18.97
C VAL A 19 13.98 29.24 -18.13
N HIS A 20 14.52 30.38 -18.57
CA HIS A 20 15.55 31.17 -17.91
C HIS A 20 14.90 32.17 -16.91
N LEU A 21 15.57 32.33 -15.76
CA LEU A 21 15.83 33.60 -15.03
C LEU A 21 14.65 34.51 -14.58
N PHE A 22 14.43 34.63 -13.25
CA PHE A 22 14.87 35.77 -12.40
C PHE A 22 14.03 35.95 -11.12
N ALA A 23 14.77 36.21 -10.03
CA ALA A 23 14.51 37.17 -8.94
C ALA A 23 13.35 36.99 -7.93
N ASN A 24 13.76 36.81 -6.67
CA ASN A 24 13.22 37.37 -5.42
C ASN A 24 11.75 37.85 -5.39
N ALA A 25 10.91 37.06 -4.72
CA ALA A 25 9.83 37.56 -3.89
C ALA A 25 9.67 36.64 -2.66
N SER A 26 9.40 37.26 -1.53
CA SER A 26 9.38 36.80 -0.13
C SER A 26 8.74 35.43 0.16
N PRO A 27 9.08 34.77 1.29
CA PRO A 27 8.53 33.47 1.63
C PRO A 27 7.07 33.62 2.04
N LEU A 28 6.15 33.25 1.14
CA LEU A 28 4.78 32.94 1.54
C LEU A 28 4.85 31.68 2.40
N PRO A 29 4.14 31.64 3.55
CA PRO A 29 4.08 30.42 4.34
C PRO A 29 3.49 29.35 3.42
N HIS A 30 4.28 28.32 3.14
CA HIS A 30 3.69 27.04 2.78
C HIS A 30 2.81 26.71 3.99
N ASP A 31 1.50 26.85 3.82
CA ASP A 31 0.54 26.06 4.58
C ASP A 31 0.97 24.62 4.34
N ALA A 32 1.83 24.15 5.25
CA ALA A 32 2.23 22.78 5.34
C ALA A 32 0.93 21.97 5.32
N PRO A 33 0.83 20.90 4.52
CA PRO A 33 -0.33 20.05 4.59
C PRO A 33 -0.50 19.69 6.07
N LYS A 34 -1.67 20.06 6.62
CA LYS A 34 -2.10 19.75 7.99
C LYS A 34 -1.48 18.41 8.34
N THR A 35 -0.52 18.40 9.24
CA THR A 35 -0.04 17.16 9.85
C THR A 35 -1.30 16.45 10.28
N LEU A 36 -1.61 15.32 9.63
CA LEU A 36 -2.57 14.36 10.15
C LEU A 36 -2.13 14.17 11.58
N ASP A 37 -2.91 14.69 12.51
CA ASP A 37 -2.65 14.60 13.92
C ASP A 37 -2.56 13.10 14.20
N GLU A 38 -1.33 12.57 14.35
CA GLU A 38 -1.04 11.19 14.71
C GLU A 38 -1.46 10.96 16.18
N SER A 39 -2.64 11.42 16.59
CA SER A 39 -3.44 10.60 17.48
C SER A 39 -3.45 9.21 16.84
N GLN A 40 -2.84 8.24 17.53
CA GLN A 40 -2.36 6.99 16.93
C GLN A 40 -3.49 6.25 16.21
N SER A 41 -3.64 6.48 14.90
CA SER A 41 -4.65 5.80 14.10
C SER A 41 -4.36 4.31 14.14
N LYS A 42 -5.25 3.57 14.80
CA LYS A 42 -5.16 2.12 14.88
C LYS A 42 -5.25 1.50 13.49
N ALA A 43 -6.01 2.12 12.57
CA ALA A 43 -6.10 1.68 11.19
C ALA A 43 -4.74 1.79 10.47
N ILE A 44 -4.03 2.90 10.64
CA ILE A 44 -2.71 3.11 10.02
C ILE A 44 -1.66 2.16 10.63
N GLU A 45 -1.66 1.98 11.95
CA GLU A 45 -0.73 1.04 12.60
C GLU A 45 -0.99 -0.40 12.13
N PHE A 46 -2.25 -0.83 12.17
CA PHE A 46 -2.65 -2.13 11.67
C PHE A 46 -2.25 -2.32 10.20
N ALA A 47 -2.53 -1.32 9.36
CA ALA A 47 -2.18 -1.35 7.93
C ALA A 47 -0.67 -1.51 7.70
N ARG A 48 0.17 -0.85 8.52
CA ARG A 48 1.63 -0.97 8.42
C ARG A 48 2.11 -2.39 8.77
N GLN A 49 1.58 -2.97 9.85
CA GLN A 49 1.93 -4.33 10.25
C GLN A 49 1.43 -5.36 9.22
N ALA A 50 0.16 -5.27 8.83
CA ALA A 50 -0.44 -6.13 7.82
C ALA A 50 0.28 -6.01 6.47
N GLY A 51 0.69 -4.79 6.09
CA GLY A 51 1.47 -4.53 4.90
C GLY A 51 2.81 -5.25 4.94
N SER A 52 3.54 -5.14 6.05
CA SER A 52 4.84 -5.80 6.23
C SER A 52 4.72 -7.32 6.08
N ILE A 53 3.74 -7.92 6.75
CA ILE A 53 3.46 -9.36 6.69
C ILE A 53 3.10 -9.79 5.26
N ALA A 54 2.19 -9.07 4.60
CA ALA A 54 1.81 -9.34 3.22
C ALA A 54 2.99 -9.25 2.27
N GLY A 55 3.87 -8.26 2.45
CA GLY A 55 5.04 -8.08 1.60
C GLY A 55 6.00 -9.26 1.69
N VAL A 56 6.33 -9.67 2.92
CA VAL A 56 7.19 -10.84 3.19
C VAL A 56 6.55 -12.12 2.65
N ALA A 57 5.26 -12.36 2.91
CA ALA A 57 4.56 -13.54 2.40
C ALA A 57 4.50 -13.58 0.86
N SER A 58 4.26 -12.43 0.22
CA SER A 58 4.29 -12.30 -1.25
C SER A 58 5.67 -12.54 -1.84
N ALA A 59 6.75 -12.16 -1.13
CA ALA A 59 8.11 -12.48 -1.54
C ALA A 59 8.35 -14.01 -1.58
N CYS A 60 7.67 -14.75 -0.72
CA CYS A 60 7.67 -16.22 -0.68
C CYS A 60 6.61 -16.88 -1.57
N GLY A 61 5.92 -16.13 -2.44
CA GLY A 61 4.97 -16.67 -3.41
C GLY A 61 3.54 -16.90 -2.88
N GLN A 62 3.22 -16.44 -1.66
CA GLN A 62 1.88 -16.57 -1.11
C GLN A 62 0.85 -15.73 -1.90
N ASN A 63 -0.31 -16.32 -2.21
CA ASN A 63 -1.47 -15.57 -2.71
C ASN A 63 -2.10 -14.77 -1.57
N LEU A 64 -2.30 -13.47 -1.80
CA LEU A 64 -2.78 -12.52 -0.80
C LEU A 64 -4.24 -12.09 -0.99
N GLY A 65 -5.02 -12.73 -1.88
CA GLY A 65 -6.39 -12.32 -2.19
C GLY A 65 -7.27 -12.22 -0.95
N ASP A 66 -7.45 -13.35 -0.25
CA ASP A 66 -8.26 -13.42 0.98
C ASP A 66 -7.68 -12.53 2.09
N PHE A 67 -6.36 -12.58 2.30
CA PHE A 67 -5.70 -11.75 3.31
C PHE A 67 -5.96 -10.25 3.07
N SER A 68 -5.79 -9.79 1.83
CA SER A 68 -5.99 -8.37 1.49
C SER A 68 -7.44 -7.94 1.69
N ALA A 69 -8.41 -8.79 1.30
CA ALA A 69 -9.83 -8.50 1.52
C ALA A 69 -10.16 -8.37 3.03
N ARG A 70 -9.61 -9.27 3.86
CA ARG A 70 -9.83 -9.24 5.31
C ARG A 70 -9.10 -8.07 5.99
N VAL A 71 -7.92 -7.69 5.50
CA VAL A 71 -7.23 -6.46 5.94
C VAL A 71 -8.05 -5.22 5.63
N THR A 72 -8.67 -5.15 4.44
CA THR A 72 -9.58 -4.03 4.11
C THR A 72 -10.78 -3.99 5.07
N GLU A 73 -11.38 -5.14 5.40
CA GLU A 73 -12.46 -5.21 6.39
C GLU A 73 -12.02 -4.67 7.76
N ALA A 74 -10.82 -5.05 8.23
CA ALA A 74 -10.26 -4.58 9.48
C ALA A 74 -9.92 -3.08 9.47
N ILE A 75 -9.34 -2.57 8.38
CA ILE A 75 -9.07 -1.13 8.20
C ILE A 75 -10.38 -0.33 8.30
N ASN A 76 -11.43 -0.79 7.63
CA ASN A 76 -12.73 -0.11 7.65
C ASN A 76 -13.34 -0.07 9.07
N LYS A 77 -13.02 -1.07 9.90
CA LYS A 77 -13.51 -1.19 11.27
C LYS A 77 -12.69 -0.37 12.27
N LEU A 78 -11.40 -0.20 12.02
CA LEU A 78 -10.45 0.54 12.88
C LEU A 78 -10.34 2.03 12.53
N ALA A 79 -10.78 2.43 11.34
CA ALA A 79 -10.66 3.81 10.90
C ALA A 79 -11.65 4.71 11.66
N ASN A 80 -11.19 5.89 12.06
CA ASN A 80 -12.03 6.90 12.72
C ASN A 80 -12.97 7.60 11.72
N ASP A 81 -12.50 7.78 10.48
CA ASP A 81 -13.24 8.41 9.39
C ASP A 81 -12.74 7.92 8.01
N ALA A 82 -13.32 8.47 6.94
CA ALA A 82 -12.97 8.10 5.57
C ALA A 82 -11.55 8.54 5.15
N ALA A 83 -11.02 9.61 5.73
CA ALA A 83 -9.66 10.06 5.45
C ALA A 83 -8.65 9.09 6.09
N ASP A 84 -8.92 8.66 7.33
CA ASP A 84 -8.14 7.66 8.06
C ASP A 84 -8.15 6.30 7.34
N GLN A 85 -9.32 5.86 6.86
CA GLN A 85 -9.46 4.65 6.05
C GLN A 85 -8.61 4.72 4.77
N THR A 86 -8.65 5.86 4.07
CA THR A 86 -7.89 6.06 2.82
C THR A 86 -6.38 6.10 3.10
N ALA A 87 -5.97 6.78 4.17
CA ALA A 87 -4.58 6.85 4.60
C ALA A 87 -4.05 5.45 4.97
N ALA A 88 -4.80 4.70 5.78
CA ALA A 88 -4.46 3.32 6.15
C ALA A 88 -4.36 2.40 4.92
N ALA A 89 -5.30 2.48 3.98
CA ALA A 89 -5.24 1.70 2.75
C ALA A 89 -3.98 2.01 1.92
N LEU A 90 -3.59 3.28 1.80
CA LEU A 90 -2.36 3.68 1.10
C LEU A 90 -1.10 3.17 1.84
N ILE A 91 -1.07 3.26 3.17
CA ILE A 91 0.03 2.75 4.00
C ILE A 91 0.17 1.24 3.82
N TYR A 92 -0.94 0.48 3.84
CA TYR A 92 -0.91 -0.97 3.59
C TYR A 92 -0.26 -1.30 2.23
N GLN A 93 -0.66 -0.63 1.15
CA GLN A 93 -0.12 -0.88 -0.19
C GLN A 93 1.38 -0.56 -0.27
N ARG A 94 1.79 0.60 0.26
CA ARG A 94 3.19 1.04 0.27
C ARG A 94 4.06 0.07 1.07
N THR A 95 3.70 -0.19 2.32
CA THR A 95 4.50 -1.04 3.21
C THR A 95 4.58 -2.47 2.69
N ARG A 96 3.51 -2.99 2.06
CA ARG A 96 3.55 -4.29 1.38
C ARG A 96 4.60 -4.34 0.27
N GLN A 97 4.63 -3.33 -0.59
CA GLN A 97 5.59 -3.28 -1.69
C GLN A 97 7.03 -3.16 -1.17
N GLU A 98 7.26 -2.29 -0.20
CA GLU A 98 8.57 -2.08 0.43
C GLU A 98 9.08 -3.37 1.07
N ALA A 99 8.26 -4.02 1.89
CA ALA A 99 8.62 -5.27 2.56
C ALA A 99 8.86 -6.42 1.57
N GLN A 100 8.06 -6.52 0.50
CA GLN A 100 8.29 -7.52 -0.54
C GLN A 100 9.65 -7.34 -1.24
N ILE A 101 9.97 -6.11 -1.62
CA ILE A 101 11.25 -5.81 -2.29
C ILE A 101 12.42 -6.05 -1.33
N ALA A 102 12.29 -5.64 -0.07
CA ALA A 102 13.30 -5.84 0.95
C ALA A 102 13.57 -7.33 1.19
N GLU A 103 12.51 -8.14 1.33
CA GLU A 103 12.64 -9.57 1.57
C GLU A 103 13.20 -10.31 0.36
N LYS A 104 12.78 -9.97 -0.87
CA LYS A 104 13.37 -10.56 -2.09
C LYS A 104 14.87 -10.30 -2.23
N LYS A 105 15.37 -9.18 -1.70
CA LYS A 105 16.79 -8.81 -1.79
C LYS A 105 17.65 -9.49 -0.73
N LYS A 106 17.13 -9.66 0.48
CA LYS A 106 17.91 -10.10 1.64
C LYS A 106 17.60 -11.54 2.07
N GLN A 107 16.40 -12.02 1.78
CA GLN A 107 15.82 -13.29 2.21
C GLN A 107 16.22 -13.66 3.65
N ILE A 108 15.80 -12.80 4.58
CA ILE A 108 16.19 -12.88 5.99
C ILE A 108 15.43 -14.03 6.66
N ILE A 109 14.18 -14.26 6.26
CA ILE A 109 13.30 -15.26 6.88
C ILE A 109 13.12 -16.45 5.94
N PRO A 110 13.35 -17.70 6.39
CA PRO A 110 13.07 -18.87 5.58
C PRO A 110 11.61 -18.92 5.14
N CYS A 111 11.36 -19.11 3.84
CA CYS A 111 10.00 -19.07 3.31
C CYS A 111 9.07 -20.13 3.91
N ALA A 112 9.59 -21.31 4.28
CA ALA A 112 8.79 -22.32 5.00
C ALA A 112 8.22 -21.77 6.32
N LYS A 113 9.00 -20.96 7.05
CA LYS A 113 8.55 -20.31 8.29
C LYS A 113 7.55 -19.19 7.99
N VAL A 114 7.83 -18.34 7.00
CA VAL A 114 6.91 -17.26 6.58
C VAL A 114 5.53 -17.82 6.24
N LEU A 115 5.47 -18.86 5.41
CA LEU A 115 4.22 -19.44 4.95
C LEU A 115 3.45 -20.12 6.10
N HIS A 116 4.16 -20.83 6.98
CA HIS A 116 3.57 -21.42 8.18
C HIS A 116 2.98 -20.35 9.09
N ASP A 117 3.72 -19.30 9.41
CA ASP A 117 3.26 -18.25 10.31
C ASP A 117 2.10 -17.46 9.69
N PHE A 118 2.16 -17.19 8.38
CA PHE A 118 1.10 -16.49 7.64
C PHE A 118 -0.24 -17.23 7.71
N GLN A 119 -0.23 -18.55 7.52
CA GLN A 119 -1.45 -19.38 7.58
C GLN A 119 -2.05 -19.44 9.00
N ASN A 120 -1.22 -19.24 10.03
CA ASN A 120 -1.64 -19.26 11.43
C ASN A 120 -2.03 -17.89 11.97
N LEU A 121 -2.03 -16.83 11.15
CA LEU A 121 -2.50 -15.52 11.59
C LEU A 121 -3.98 -15.61 11.98
N PRO A 122 -4.42 -14.93 13.07
CA PRO A 122 -5.83 -14.91 13.46
C PRO A 122 -6.76 -14.44 12.34
N ILE A 123 -6.31 -13.45 11.56
CA ILE A 123 -7.08 -12.91 10.43
C ILE A 123 -7.23 -13.93 9.28
N MET A 124 -6.38 -14.95 9.22
CA MET A 124 -6.45 -16.03 8.21
C MET A 124 -7.32 -17.21 8.65
N GLN A 125 -7.73 -17.27 9.92
CA GLN A 125 -8.59 -18.34 10.41
C GLN A 125 -10.02 -18.20 9.88
N SER A 126 -10.78 -19.30 9.89
CA SER A 126 -12.15 -19.33 9.36
C SER A 126 -13.14 -18.49 10.20
N ASP A 127 -12.84 -18.32 11.49
CA ASP A 127 -13.61 -17.58 12.49
C ASP A 127 -13.16 -16.12 12.65
N TYR A 128 -12.33 -15.60 11.73
CA TYR A 128 -11.76 -14.26 11.84
C TYR A 128 -12.82 -13.15 12.02
N LYS A 129 -14.03 -13.32 11.50
CA LYS A 129 -15.10 -12.34 11.68
C LYS A 129 -15.52 -12.21 13.15
N THR A 130 -15.63 -13.32 13.86
CA THR A 130 -16.05 -13.34 15.26
C THR A 130 -14.88 -13.06 16.20
N ASN A 131 -13.68 -13.53 15.87
CA ASN A 131 -12.53 -13.47 16.78
C ASN A 131 -11.59 -12.29 16.52
N VAL A 132 -11.59 -11.74 15.30
CA VAL A 132 -10.82 -10.55 14.95
C VAL A 132 -11.75 -9.36 14.75
N ILE A 133 -12.57 -9.36 13.69
CA ILE A 133 -13.30 -8.17 13.24
C ILE A 133 -14.30 -7.65 14.29
N ALA A 134 -15.06 -8.53 14.94
CA ALA A 134 -16.04 -8.14 15.94
C ALA A 134 -15.42 -7.45 17.17
N ASN A 135 -14.14 -7.71 17.44
CA ASN A 135 -13.42 -7.19 18.60
C ASN A 135 -12.61 -5.91 18.28
N LEU A 136 -12.58 -5.47 17.01
CA LEU A 136 -11.90 -4.24 16.62
C LEU A 136 -12.76 -3.02 16.97
N ILE A 137 -12.11 -2.04 17.58
CA ILE A 137 -12.69 -0.75 17.98
C ILE A 137 -11.79 0.35 17.40
N PRO A 138 -12.36 1.34 16.68
CA PRO A 138 -11.62 2.52 16.19
C PRO A 138 -10.73 3.13 17.26
#